data_AF-A0A7S2NRC9-F1
#
_entry.id   AF-A0A7S2NRC9-F1
#
_cell.length_a   1.000
_cell.length_b   1.000
_cell.length_c   1.000
_cell.angle_alpha   90.00
_cell.angle_beta   90.00
_cell.angle_gamma   90.00
#
_symmetry.space_group_name_H-M   'P 1'
#
loop_
_entity.id
_entity.type
_entity.pdbx_description
1 polymer ?
#
loop_
_entity_poly.entity_id
_entity_poly.type
_entity_poly.pdbx_seq_one_letter_code
_entity_poly.pdbx_strand_id
1 'polypeptide(L)'
;MAELDGHDASFIVAVGGKGGTGNNMALPYEATPGTAGETRYVELELKLVADVGLVGKPNAGKSTLLGALSRACPKIAPYPFTTVAPYVGQAEFVDGSSLTVADVPGLVEG
;
A
#
# COMPACT_ATOMS: atom_id res chain seq x y z
N MET A 1 -9.41 -8.85 -6.30
CA MET A 1 -8.66 -8.09 -5.30
C MET A 1 -7.21 -8.53 -5.42
N ALA A 2 -6.30 -7.61 -5.67
CA ALA A 2 -4.87 -7.88 -5.76
C ALA A 2 -4.16 -7.10 -4.65
N GLU A 3 -3.15 -7.70 -4.05
CA GLU A 3 -2.33 -7.08 -3.02
C GLU A 3 -0.94 -6.85 -3.61
N LEU A 4 -0.43 -5.62 -3.50
CA LEU A 4 0.80 -5.20 -4.16
C LEU A 4 1.84 -4.88 -3.09
N ASP A 5 2.48 -5.90 -2.51
CA ASP A 5 3.32 -5.82 -1.29
C ASP A 5 4.83 -5.64 -1.54
N GLY A 6 5.24 -4.98 -2.61
CA GLY A 6 6.68 -4.86 -2.86
C GLY A 6 7.04 -3.79 -3.86
N HIS A 7 8.31 -3.39 -3.81
CA HIS A 7 8.89 -2.56 -4.85
C HIS A 7 8.74 -3.27 -6.21
N ASP A 8 8.29 -2.53 -7.23
CA ASP A 8 8.01 -3.03 -8.58
C ASP A 8 6.87 -4.07 -8.70
N ALA A 9 6.10 -4.32 -7.63
CA ALA A 9 4.91 -5.15 -7.71
C ALA A 9 3.90 -4.51 -8.67
N SER A 10 3.43 -5.27 -9.65
CA SER A 10 2.50 -4.79 -10.67
C SER A 10 1.38 -5.80 -10.90
N PHE A 11 0.19 -5.29 -11.22
CA PHE A 11 -0.98 -6.10 -11.49
C PHE A 11 -1.78 -5.49 -12.65
N ILE A 12 -2.09 -6.31 -13.65
CA ILE A 12 -2.88 -5.90 -14.82
C ILE A 12 -4.36 -5.88 -14.42
N VAL A 13 -4.90 -4.67 -14.24
CA VAL A 13 -6.31 -4.46 -13.84
C VAL A 13 -7.31 -4.51 -15.00
N ALA A 14 -6.83 -4.27 -16.23
CA ALA A 14 -7.62 -4.30 -17.45
C ALA A 14 -6.71 -4.68 -18.64
N VAL A 15 -7.21 -5.56 -19.51
CA VAL A 15 -6.47 -6.02 -20.69
C VAL A 15 -6.87 -5.23 -21.93
N GLY A 16 -5.89 -4.91 -22.77
CA GLY A 16 -6.12 -4.28 -24.06
C GLY A 16 -6.93 -5.17 -25.01
N GLY A 17 -7.66 -4.54 -25.92
CA GLY A 17 -8.38 -5.27 -26.96
C GLY A 17 -7.44 -5.97 -27.92
N LYS A 18 -7.93 -7.02 -28.59
CA LYS A 18 -7.15 -7.71 -29.62
C LYS A 18 -6.99 -6.81 -30.83
N GLY A 19 -5.79 -6.78 -31.40
CA GLY A 19 -5.52 -6.09 -32.65
C GLY A 19 -6.35 -6.66 -33.79
N GLY A 20 -6.83 -5.78 -34.66
CA GLY A 20 -7.48 -6.18 -35.90
C GLY A 20 -6.49 -6.78 -36.88
N THR A 21 -6.97 -7.51 -37.87
CA THR A 21 -6.13 -8.06 -38.94
C THR A 21 -6.06 -7.05 -40.09
N GLY A 22 -4.83 -6.68 -40.47
CA GLY A 22 -4.60 -5.90 -41.70
C GLY A 22 -4.85 -6.73 -42.95
N ASN A 23 -4.94 -6.04 -44.09
CA ASN A 23 -4.97 -6.70 -45.39
C ASN A 23 -3.63 -7.39 -45.69
N ASN A 24 -3.67 -8.45 -46.49
CA ASN A 24 -2.47 -9.17 -46.94
C ASN A 24 -2.57 -9.55 -48.42
N MET A 25 -1.54 -10.18 -48.98
CA MET A 25 -1.53 -10.55 -50.41
C MET A 25 -2.66 -11.52 -50.80
N ALA A 26 -3.17 -12.33 -49.88
CA ALA A 26 -4.29 -13.25 -50.13
C ALA A 26 -5.65 -12.55 -49.99
N LEU A 27 -5.75 -11.54 -49.12
CA LEU A 27 -6.96 -10.75 -48.84
C LEU A 27 -6.63 -9.24 -48.85
N PRO A 28 -6.36 -8.64 -50.02
CA PRO A 28 -5.85 -7.27 -50.13
C PRO A 28 -6.88 -6.18 -49.81
N TYR A 29 -8.17 -6.51 -49.82
CA TYR A 29 -9.28 -5.59 -49.55
C TYR A 29 -10.02 -5.88 -48.24
N GLU A 30 -9.60 -6.91 -47.50
CA GLU A 30 -10.22 -7.26 -46.22
C GLU A 30 -9.32 -6.83 -45.07
N ALA A 31 -9.91 -6.16 -44.09
CA ALA A 31 -9.30 -5.86 -42.81
C ALA A 31 -10.36 -5.98 -41.71
N THR A 32 -9.97 -6.43 -40.52
CA THR A 32 -10.87 -6.45 -39.37
C THR A 32 -10.48 -5.36 -38.39
N PRO A 33 -11.44 -4.65 -37.77
CA PRO A 33 -11.14 -3.72 -36.70
C PRO A 33 -10.68 -4.50 -35.45
N GLY A 34 -9.88 -3.85 -34.60
CA GLY A 34 -9.56 -4.39 -33.29
C GLY A 34 -10.77 -4.46 -32.37
N THR A 35 -10.69 -5.25 -31.31
CA THR A 35 -11.74 -5.27 -30.28
C THR A 35 -11.53 -4.14 -29.29
N ALA A 36 -12.60 -3.72 -28.61
CA ALA A 36 -12.46 -2.83 -27.47
C ALA A 36 -11.65 -3.53 -26.35
N GLY A 37 -10.86 -2.75 -25.62
CA GLY A 37 -10.22 -3.20 -24.39
C GLY A 37 -11.22 -3.28 -23.24
N GLU A 38 -10.78 -3.88 -22.14
CA GLU A 38 -11.60 -3.92 -20.92
C GLU A 38 -11.66 -2.53 -20.27
N THR A 39 -12.83 -2.16 -19.78
CA THR A 39 -13.05 -0.96 -18.96
C THR A 39 -13.55 -1.38 -17.60
N ARG A 40 -12.90 -0.92 -16.53
CA ARG A 40 -13.29 -1.23 -15.15
C ARG A 40 -13.14 -0.01 -14.25
N TYR A 41 -14.04 0.12 -13.30
CA TYR A 41 -13.81 0.97 -12.13
C TYR A 41 -13.00 0.18 -11.11
N VAL A 42 -11.94 0.79 -10.60
CA VAL A 42 -11.06 0.18 -9.60
C VAL A 42 -11.02 1.06 -8.37
N GLU A 43 -11.12 0.43 -7.20
CA GLU A 43 -10.90 1.06 -5.92
C GLU A 43 -9.49 0.69 -5.46
N LEU A 44 -8.70 1.71 -5.10
CA LEU A 44 -7.34 1.55 -4.63
C LEU A 44 -7.32 1.95 -3.16
N GLU A 45 -7.01 1.00 -2.29
CA GLU A 45 -6.89 1.22 -0.86
C GLU A 45 -5.43 1.06 -0.43
N LEU A 46 -4.89 2.08 0.25
CA LEU A 46 -3.56 2.02 0.82
C LEU A 46 -3.65 1.36 2.19
N LYS A 47 -2.90 0.27 2.39
CA LYS A 47 -2.75 -0.33 3.72
C LYS A 47 -1.92 0.59 4.61
N LEU A 48 -2.54 1.10 5.67
CA LEU A 48 -1.86 1.89 6.69
C LEU A 48 -1.10 1.00 7.67
N VAL A 49 0.06 1.47 8.11
CA VAL A 49 0.90 0.81 9.13
C VAL A 49 0.27 0.92 10.52
N ALA A 50 -0.41 2.04 10.80
CA ALA A 50 -1.06 2.34 12.07
C ALA A 50 -2.11 3.44 11.89
N ASP A 51 -3.02 3.56 12.85
CA ASP A 51 -4.04 4.62 12.89
C ASP A 51 -3.40 5.99 13.20
N VAL A 52 -2.30 5.98 13.97
CA VAL A 52 -1.55 7.19 14.37
C VAL A 52 -0.04 6.99 14.18
N GLY A 53 0.64 7.98 13.61
CA GLY A 53 2.11 8.01 13.49
C GLY A 53 2.74 9.07 14.39
N LEU A 54 3.76 8.71 15.18
CA LEU A 54 4.54 9.65 15.99
C LEU A 54 5.68 10.25 15.15
N VAL A 55 5.73 11.59 15.09
CA VAL A 55 6.71 12.34 14.30
C VAL A 55 7.49 13.30 15.21
N GLY A 56 8.81 13.33 15.08
CA GLY A 56 9.66 14.25 15.86
C GLY A 56 11.14 13.90 15.80
N LYS A 57 11.98 14.81 16.30
CA LYS A 57 13.45 14.67 16.31
C LYS A 57 13.91 13.35 16.96
N PRO A 58 15.13 12.87 16.63
CA PRO A 58 15.78 11.81 17.40
C PRO A 58 15.75 12.14 18.90
N ASN A 59 15.52 11.13 19.75
CA ASN A 59 15.45 11.25 21.21
C ASN A 59 14.34 12.16 21.79
N ALA A 60 13.33 12.54 21.00
CA ALA A 60 12.17 13.29 21.50
C ALA A 60 11.25 12.51 22.47
N GLY A 61 11.64 11.30 22.89
CA GLY A 61 10.84 10.46 23.79
C GLY A 61 9.71 9.69 23.11
N LYS A 62 9.69 9.61 21.77
CA LYS A 62 8.63 8.92 21.00
C LYS A 62 8.41 7.47 21.44
N SER A 63 9.49 6.70 21.56
CA SER A 63 9.40 5.29 21.96
C SER A 63 8.99 5.15 23.44
N THR A 64 9.37 6.10 24.30
CA THR A 64 8.91 6.16 25.70
C THR A 64 7.41 6.44 25.78
N LEU A 65 6.91 7.39 24.98
CA LEU A 65 5.49 7.70 24.88
C LEU A 65 4.70 6.50 24.35
N LEU A 66 5.20 5.85 23.31
CA LEU A 66 4.59 4.63 22.75
C LEU A 66 4.51 3.52 23.80
N GLY A 67 5.58 3.31 24.58
CA GLY A 67 5.59 2.35 25.68
C GLY A 67 4.63 2.70 26.81
N ALA A 68 4.43 3.98 27.11
CA ALA A 68 3.50 4.44 28.14
C ALA A 68 2.02 4.32 27.71
N LEU A 69 1.73 4.54 26.43
CA LEU A 69 0.38 4.42 25.86
C LEU A 69 0.00 2.97 25.58
N SER A 70 0.98 2.11 25.31
CA SER A 70 0.73 0.73 24.93
C SER A 70 0.65 -0.17 26.16
N ARG A 71 -0.52 -0.78 26.40
CA ARG A 71 -0.68 -1.84 27.43
C ARG A 71 0.06 -3.13 27.06
N ALA A 72 0.33 -3.33 25.77
CA ALA A 72 1.15 -4.43 25.24
C ALA A 72 2.57 -3.94 24.94
N CYS A 73 3.60 -4.78 25.13
CA CYS A 73 4.95 -4.44 24.68
C CYS A 73 4.92 -4.13 23.16
N PRO A 74 5.50 -2.98 22.72
CA PRO A 74 5.57 -2.64 21.31
C PRO A 74 6.20 -3.79 20.51
N LYS A 75 5.58 -4.15 19.38
CA LYS A 75 6.07 -5.20 18.49
C LYS A 75 6.68 -4.56 17.24
N ILE A 76 7.77 -5.17 16.77
CA ILE A 76 8.34 -4.84 15.46
C ILE A 76 7.44 -5.49 14.42
N ALA A 77 6.84 -4.68 13.55
CA ALA A 77 5.93 -5.15 12.51
C ALA A 77 6.63 -5.06 11.13
N PRO A 78 6.81 -6.19 10.41
CA PRO A 78 7.39 -6.15 9.07
C PRO A 78 6.32 -5.69 8.07
N TYR A 79 6.39 -4.44 7.63
CA TYR A 79 5.54 -3.93 6.56
C TYR A 79 6.28 -3.99 5.22
N PRO A 80 5.63 -4.44 4.13
CA PRO A 80 6.32 -4.75 2.87
C PRO A 80 6.90 -3.53 2.13
N PHE A 81 6.57 -2.31 2.58
CA PHE A 81 6.97 -1.05 1.95
C PHE A 81 7.89 -0.19 2.80
N THR A 82 8.25 -0.64 4.01
CA THR A 82 9.09 0.14 4.92
C THR A 82 10.54 -0.37 4.85
N THR A 83 11.50 0.52 4.59
CA THR A 83 12.94 0.18 4.65
C THR A 83 13.44 -0.01 6.08
N VAL A 84 12.76 0.61 7.05
CA VAL A 84 13.00 0.45 8.48
C VAL A 84 11.71 -0.02 9.14
N ALA A 85 11.77 -1.15 9.85
CA ALA A 85 10.60 -1.71 10.51
C ALA A 85 10.11 -0.77 11.64
N PRO A 86 8.84 -0.30 11.58
CA PRO A 86 8.30 0.57 12.60
C PRO A 86 8.03 -0.20 13.91
N TYR A 87 8.13 0.52 15.03
CA TYR A 87 7.61 0.00 16.30
C TYR A 87 6.13 0.32 16.38
N VAL A 88 5.31 -0.71 16.56
CA VAL A 88 3.86 -0.56 16.63
C VAL A 88 3.35 -0.99 18.02
N GLY A 89 2.53 -0.15 18.63
CA GLY A 89 1.86 -0.39 19.90
C GLY A 89 0.35 -0.18 19.80
N GLN A 90 -0.39 -0.68 20.80
CA GLN A 90 -1.85 -0.55 20.87
C GLN A 90 -2.25 0.26 22.09
N ALA A 91 -2.89 1.40 21.86
CA ALA A 91 -3.45 2.24 22.91
C ALA A 91 -4.92 1.84 23.15
N GLU A 92 -5.26 1.45 24.37
CA GLU A 92 -6.63 1.15 24.78
C GLU A 92 -7.23 2.32 25.57
N PHE A 93 -8.47 2.69 25.23
CA PHE A 93 -9.24 3.70 25.93
C PHE A 93 -10.17 3.07 26.98
N VAL A 94 -10.65 3.90 27.90
CA VAL A 94 -11.51 3.47 29.02
C VAL A 94 -12.85 2.91 28.54
N ASP A 95 -13.32 3.36 27.37
CA ASP A 95 -14.55 2.87 26.72
C ASP A 95 -14.36 1.54 25.97
N GLY A 96 -13.15 0.96 26.01
CA GLY A 96 -12.82 -0.30 25.35
C GLY A 96 -12.45 -0.17 23.87
N SER A 97 -12.45 1.05 23.32
CA SER A 97 -11.90 1.30 21.98
C SER A 97 -10.36 1.20 22.00
N SER A 98 -9.76 0.89 20.86
CA SER A 98 -8.30 0.81 20.74
C SER A 98 -7.80 1.43 19.44
N LEU A 99 -6.63 2.05 19.48
CA LEU A 99 -5.93 2.56 18.31
C LEU A 99 -4.52 1.97 18.22
N THR A 100 -4.08 1.75 16.99
CA THR A 100 -2.73 1.33 16.65
C THR A 100 -1.86 2.58 16.47
N VAL A 101 -0.72 2.64 17.15
CA VAL A 101 0.22 3.76 17.09
C VAL A 101 1.58 3.25 16.59
N ALA A 102 2.16 3.90 15.59
CA ALA A 102 3.49 3.59 15.08
C ALA A 102 4.50 4.71 15.39
N ASP A 103 5.69 4.31 15.84
CA ASP A 103 6.91 5.14 15.78
C ASP A 103 7.65 4.76 14.50
N VAL A 104 7.69 5.69 13.53
CA VAL A 104 8.31 5.47 12.22
C VAL A 104 9.68 6.14 12.20
N PRO A 105 10.78 5.37 12.29
CA PRO A 105 12.11 5.93 12.23
C PRO A 105 12.36 6.49 10.81
N GLY A 106 12.89 7.72 10.73
CA GLY A 106 13.31 8.30 9.44
C GLY A 106 12.26 9.14 8.71
N LEU A 107 11.08 9.39 9.29
CA LEU A 107 10.08 10.29 8.68
C LEU A 107 10.43 11.78 8.80
N VAL A 108 11.43 12.12 9.63
CA VAL A 108 11.97 13.48 9.77
C VAL A 108 13.47 13.38 9.50
N GLU A 109 13.92 13.94 8.37
CA GLU A 109 15.33 14.26 8.17
C GLU A 109 15.75 15.30 9.23
N GLY A 110 16.96 15.16 9.75
CA GLY A 110 17.53 16.14 10.68
C GLY A 110 17.67 17.52 10.06
#